data_AF-A0A135VTW6-F1
#
_entry.id   AF-A0A135VTW6-F1
#
_cell.length_a   1.000
_cell.length_b   1.000
_cell.length_c   1.000
_cell.angle_alpha   90.00
_cell.angle_beta   90.00
_cell.angle_gamma   90.00
#
_symmetry.space_group_name_H-M   'P 1'
#
loop_
_entity.id
_entity.type
_entity.pdbx_description
1 polymer ?
#
loop_
_entity_poly.entity_id
_entity_poly.type
_entity_poly.pdbx_seq_one_letter_code
_entity_poly.pdbx_strand_id
1 'polypeptide(L)'
;MKRLGGFDLRLERSFRSPRKSIPVEVLVDSENTVIVLDCSCCEDLLASRLPGGVLIPIASSLKSYFGTRGMRNIDVRVNGAIMSRTYKGICMEDAVPEIKDVLEGAVARFHKKRKNR
;
A
#
# COMPACT_ATOMS: atom_id res chain seq x y z
N MET A 1 3.57 -15.73 -11.71
CA MET A 1 3.87 -14.70 -10.70
C MET A 1 4.55 -15.37 -9.51
N LYS A 2 5.63 -14.78 -8.98
CA LYS A 2 6.36 -15.19 -7.78
C LYS A 2 6.04 -14.20 -6.65
N ARG A 3 5.81 -14.69 -5.43
CA ARG A 3 5.71 -13.84 -4.23
C ARG A 3 7.11 -13.54 -3.70
N LEU A 4 7.46 -12.26 -3.56
CA LEU A 4 8.69 -11.82 -2.91
C LEU A 4 8.52 -11.78 -1.39
N GLY A 5 7.33 -11.43 -0.92
CA GLY A 5 7.05 -11.35 0.51
C GLY A 5 5.69 -10.71 0.78
N GLY A 6 5.39 -10.52 2.07
CA GLY A 6 4.23 -9.77 2.50
C GLY A 6 4.36 -9.33 3.95
N PHE A 7 3.54 -8.36 4.33
CA PHE A 7 3.55 -7.78 5.67
C PHE A 7 2.19 -7.15 5.99
N ASP A 8 1.91 -7.00 7.29
CA ASP A 8 0.71 -6.32 7.76
C ASP A 8 0.96 -4.82 7.93
N LEU A 9 0.33 -4.01 7.09
CA LEU A 9 0.37 -2.55 7.20
C LEU A 9 -0.63 -2.08 8.25
N ARG A 10 -0.12 -1.63 9.40
CA ARG A 10 -0.96 -1.13 10.51
C ARG A 10 -1.49 0.26 10.18
N LEU A 11 -2.81 0.42 10.19
CA LEU A 11 -3.46 1.69 9.89
C LEU A 11 -3.54 2.61 11.11
N GLU A 12 -3.92 2.10 12.28
CA GLU A 12 -4.10 2.95 13.48
C GLU A 12 -3.48 2.37 14.75
N ARG A 13 -3.08 3.28 15.65
CA ARG A 13 -2.97 3.05 17.11
C ARG A 13 -4.20 3.67 17.79
N SER A 14 -5.41 3.14 17.56
CA SER A 14 -6.59 3.58 18.31
C SER A 14 -6.89 2.60 19.44
N PHE A 15 -7.11 3.11 20.64
CA PHE A 15 -7.37 2.32 21.86
C PHE A 15 -8.77 1.69 21.89
N ARG A 16 -9.66 2.05 20.94
CA ARG A 16 -11.09 1.66 20.92
C ARG A 16 -11.52 0.85 19.70
N SER A 17 -10.63 0.59 18.74
CA SER A 17 -10.94 -0.19 17.55
C SER A 17 -9.99 -1.39 17.46
N PRO A 18 -10.48 -2.57 17.03
CA PRO A 18 -9.59 -3.70 16.75
C PRO A 18 -8.48 -3.22 15.80
N ARG A 19 -7.23 -3.63 16.08
CA ARG A 19 -6.04 -3.21 15.32
C ARG A 19 -6.29 -3.44 13.83
N LYS A 20 -6.64 -2.38 13.09
CA LYS A 20 -6.88 -2.46 11.65
C LYS A 20 -5.52 -2.58 10.96
N SER A 21 -5.26 -3.74 10.36
CA SER A 21 -4.09 -3.99 9.53
C SER A 21 -4.51 -4.45 8.16
N ILE A 22 -3.91 -3.87 7.12
CA ILE A 22 -4.07 -4.28 5.72
C ILE A 22 -2.95 -5.27 5.41
N PRO A 23 -3.25 -6.54 5.10
CA PRO A 23 -2.27 -7.43 4.51
C PRO A 23 -1.77 -6.86 3.17
N VAL A 24 -0.46 -6.76 3.04
CA VAL A 24 0.21 -6.31 1.82
C VAL A 24 1.03 -7.45 1.26
N GLU A 25 0.86 -7.75 -0.02
CA GLU A 25 1.68 -8.72 -0.73
C GLU A 25 2.47 -8.04 -1.84
N VAL A 26 3.74 -8.45 -1.97
CA VAL A 26 4.63 -8.02 -3.04
C VAL A 26 4.87 -9.21 -3.96
N LEU A 27 4.35 -9.12 -5.18
CA LEU A 27 4.49 -10.14 -6.21
C LEU A 27 5.35 -9.59 -7.35
N VAL A 28 6.02 -10.47 -8.05
CA VAL A 28 6.73 -10.15 -9.30
C VAL A 28 6.37 -11.14 -10.39
N ASP A 29 6.37 -10.67 -11.62
CA ASP A 29 6.40 -11.52 -12.82
C ASP A 29 7.70 -11.27 -13.61
N SER A 30 7.74 -11.65 -14.88
CA SER A 30 8.92 -11.51 -15.74
C SER A 30 9.32 -10.05 -16.01
N GLU A 31 8.42 -9.08 -15.81
CA GLU A 31 8.67 -7.69 -16.17
C GLU A 31 8.08 -6.65 -15.20
N ASN A 32 7.29 -7.08 -14.23
CA ASN A 32 6.48 -6.21 -13.39
C ASN A 32 6.55 -6.62 -11.91
N THR A 33 6.39 -5.61 -11.06
CA THR A 33 6.12 -5.75 -9.63
C THR A 33 4.67 -5.38 -9.36
N VAL A 34 3.94 -6.26 -8.68
CA VAL A 34 2.54 -6.06 -8.29
C VAL A 34 2.47 -5.94 -6.78
N ILE A 35 1.87 -4.84 -6.31
CA ILE A 35 1.56 -4.62 -4.90
C ILE A 35 0.08 -4.89 -4.70
N VAL A 36 -0.25 -5.85 -3.86
CA VAL A 36 -1.62 -6.22 -3.50
C VAL A 36 -1.90 -5.74 -2.08
N LEU A 37 -3.01 -5.03 -1.90
CA LEU A 37 -3.50 -4.50 -0.64
C LEU A 37 -4.86 -5.14 -0.38
N ASP A 38 -4.97 -5.94 0.67
CA ASP A 38 -6.24 -6.50 1.11
C ASP A 38 -6.89 -5.58 2.14
N CYS A 39 -7.88 -4.80 1.70
CA CYS A 39 -8.61 -3.85 2.53
C CYS A 39 -9.88 -4.45 3.14
N SER A 40 -10.03 -5.78 3.22
CA SER A 40 -11.23 -6.44 3.79
C SER A 40 -11.55 -6.00 5.22
N CYS A 41 -10.52 -5.65 6.01
CA CYS A 41 -10.73 -5.14 7.37
C CYS A 41 -11.24 -3.68 7.43
N CYS A 42 -11.35 -3.03 6.27
CA CYS A 42 -11.55 -1.59 6.14
C CYS A 42 -12.06 -1.20 4.75
N GLU A 43 -13.15 -1.82 4.30
CA GLU A 43 -13.78 -1.55 2.99
C GLU A 43 -14.13 -0.07 2.78
N ASP A 44 -14.44 0.65 3.87
CA ASP A 44 -14.68 2.10 3.88
C ASP A 44 -13.52 2.90 3.24
N LEU A 45 -12.30 2.36 3.30
CA LEU A 45 -11.12 2.99 2.71
C LEU A 45 -11.12 2.89 1.18
N LEU A 46 -11.79 1.88 0.61
CA LEU A 46 -11.95 1.69 -0.84
C LEU A 46 -13.22 2.35 -1.39
N ALA A 47 -14.31 2.36 -0.62
CA ALA A 47 -15.63 2.82 -1.05
C ALA A 47 -15.72 4.33 -1.30
N SER A 48 -14.83 5.12 -0.70
CA SER A 48 -14.77 6.54 -0.97
C SER A 48 -13.98 6.76 -2.26
N ARG A 49 -14.61 7.38 -3.28
CA ARG A 49 -13.96 7.98 -4.48
C ARG A 49 -12.96 9.13 -4.15
N LEU A 50 -12.51 9.15 -2.89
CA LEU A 50 -11.59 10.02 -2.15
C LEU A 50 -11.86 11.52 -2.27
N PRO A 51 -12.07 12.17 -1.11
CA PRO A 51 -10.91 12.77 -0.45
C PRO A 51 -10.96 12.57 1.08
N GLY A 52 -10.04 11.77 1.64
CA GLY A 52 -9.86 11.75 3.11
C GLY A 52 -9.33 10.47 3.74
N GLY A 53 -9.14 9.38 3.00
CA GLY A 53 -8.66 8.09 3.53
C GLY A 53 -7.15 7.86 3.39
N VAL A 54 -6.62 6.93 4.18
CA VAL A 54 -5.19 6.54 4.22
C VAL A 54 -4.69 5.86 2.92
N LEU A 55 -5.59 5.46 2.00
CA LEU A 55 -5.18 4.91 0.71
C LEU A 55 -4.52 5.93 -0.23
N ILE A 56 -4.88 7.23 -0.14
CA ILE A 56 -4.20 8.27 -0.93
C ILE A 56 -2.71 8.34 -0.57
N PRO A 57 -2.32 8.53 0.70
CA PRO A 57 -0.90 8.58 1.05
C PRO A 57 -0.17 7.26 0.76
N ILE A 58 -0.83 6.11 0.94
CA ILE A 58 -0.26 4.79 0.53
C ILE A 58 0.03 4.79 -0.97
N ALA A 59 -0.97 5.07 -1.81
CA ALA A 59 -0.83 5.14 -3.26
C ALA A 59 0.25 6.13 -3.71
N SER A 60 0.27 7.32 -3.11
CA SER A 60 1.25 8.36 -3.40
C SER A 60 2.67 7.90 -3.03
N SER A 61 2.83 7.25 -1.88
CA SER A 61 4.13 6.78 -1.41
C SER A 61 4.68 5.67 -2.29
N LEU A 62 3.84 4.72 -2.75
CA LEU A 62 4.24 3.70 -3.72
C LEU A 62 4.66 4.34 -5.04
N LYS A 63 3.86 5.30 -5.56
CA LYS A 63 4.22 6.02 -6.80
C LYS A 63 5.59 6.69 -6.69
N SER A 64 5.89 7.34 -5.57
CA SER A 64 7.20 7.95 -5.33
C SER A 64 8.32 6.91 -5.23
N TYR A 65 8.14 5.86 -4.42
CA TYR A 65 9.14 4.80 -4.21
C TYR A 65 9.54 4.07 -5.50
N PHE A 66 8.56 3.73 -6.32
CA PHE A 66 8.80 3.08 -7.61
C PHE A 66 9.32 4.08 -8.65
N GLY A 67 8.82 5.32 -8.63
CA GLY A 67 9.27 6.39 -9.52
C GLY A 67 10.77 6.69 -9.37
N THR A 68 11.31 6.71 -8.14
CA THR A 68 12.75 6.91 -7.91
C THR A 68 13.61 5.75 -8.43
N ARG A 69 13.00 4.60 -8.70
CA ARG A 69 13.64 3.39 -9.27
C ARG A 69 13.39 3.27 -10.78
N GLY A 70 12.86 4.31 -11.42
CA GLY A 70 12.52 4.28 -12.85
C GLY A 70 11.30 3.40 -13.18
N MET A 71 10.56 2.96 -12.18
CA MET A 71 9.40 2.07 -12.35
C MET A 71 8.11 2.88 -12.46
N ARG A 72 7.38 2.68 -13.56
CA ARG A 72 6.10 3.37 -13.82
C ARG A 72 4.92 2.50 -13.43
N ASN A 73 3.89 3.09 -12.81
CA ASN A 73 2.62 2.41 -12.62
C ASN A 73 1.94 2.21 -13.98
N ILE A 74 1.58 0.97 -14.32
CA ILE A 74 0.96 0.61 -15.60
C ILE A 74 -0.46 0.10 -15.46
N ASP A 75 -0.87 -0.30 -14.26
CA ASP A 75 -2.22 -0.82 -14.02
C ASP A 75 -2.61 -0.63 -12.54
N VAL A 76 -3.89 -0.37 -12.33
CA VAL A 76 -4.52 -0.31 -11.01
C VAL A 76 -5.84 -1.07 -11.12
N ARG A 77 -5.97 -2.16 -10.37
CA ARG A 77 -7.22 -2.93 -10.29
C ARG A 77 -7.77 -2.87 -8.88
N VAL A 78 -9.09 -2.77 -8.80
CA VAL A 78 -9.84 -2.89 -7.55
C VAL A 78 -10.87 -3.99 -7.77
N ASN A 79 -10.79 -5.05 -6.98
CA ASN A 79 -11.73 -6.17 -7.02
C ASN A 79 -12.28 -6.40 -5.61
N GLY A 80 -13.50 -5.90 -5.37
CA GLY A 80 -14.10 -5.89 -4.04
C GLY A 80 -13.20 -5.17 -3.04
N ALA A 81 -12.80 -5.87 -1.99
CA ALA A 81 -11.93 -5.35 -0.94
C ALA A 81 -10.43 -5.37 -1.28
N ILE A 82 -10.04 -5.84 -2.45
CA ILE A 82 -8.63 -5.97 -2.84
C ILE A 82 -8.26 -4.87 -3.84
N MET A 83 -7.20 -4.13 -3.55
CA MET A 83 -6.57 -3.21 -4.49
C MET A 83 -5.21 -3.75 -4.92
N SER A 84 -4.96 -3.84 -6.22
CA SER A 84 -3.64 -4.17 -6.76
C SER A 84 -3.09 -3.04 -7.63
N ARG A 85 -1.79 -2.77 -7.51
CA ARG A 85 -1.06 -1.80 -8.35
C ARG A 85 0.11 -2.49 -9.02
N THR A 86 0.17 -2.38 -10.34
CA THR A 86 1.24 -2.97 -11.15
C THR A 86 2.21 -1.89 -11.58
N TYR A 87 3.50 -2.14 -11.36
CA TYR A 87 4.61 -1.29 -11.73
C TYR A 87 5.50 -2.02 -12.73
N LYS A 88 5.86 -1.35 -13.84
CA LYS A 88 6.81 -1.88 -14.82
C LYS A 88 8.23 -1.84 -14.23
N GLY A 89 8.91 -2.98 -14.19
CA GLY A 89 10.19 -3.22 -13.53
C GLY A 89 10.06 -4.28 -12.46
N ILE A 90 11.19 -4.90 -12.09
CA ILE A 90 11.25 -6.02 -11.13
C ILE A 90 11.92 -5.54 -9.85
N CYS A 91 11.30 -5.84 -8.70
CA CYS A 91 11.91 -5.68 -7.40
C CYS A 91 12.63 -6.95 -6.96
N MET A 92 13.65 -6.78 -6.12
CA MET A 92 14.33 -7.86 -5.45
C MET A 92 13.73 -8.08 -4.04
N GLU A 93 14.04 -9.19 -3.39
CA GLU A 93 13.44 -9.58 -2.10
C GLU A 93 13.77 -8.60 -0.97
N ASP A 94 14.93 -7.94 -1.03
CA ASP A 94 15.39 -6.87 -0.15
C ASP A 94 14.55 -5.58 -0.23
N ALA A 95 13.75 -5.42 -1.29
CA ALA A 95 12.82 -4.29 -1.43
C ALA A 95 11.61 -4.41 -0.49
N VAL A 96 11.26 -5.62 -0.01
CA VAL A 96 10.04 -5.84 0.80
C VAL A 96 10.08 -5.05 2.13
N PRO A 97 11.18 -5.08 2.91
CA PRO A 97 11.35 -4.20 4.07
C PRO A 97 11.25 -2.70 3.73
N GLU A 98 11.85 -2.26 2.63
CA GLU A 98 11.81 -0.84 2.23
C GLU A 98 10.39 -0.39 1.88
N ILE A 99 9.65 -1.23 1.14
CA ILE A 99 8.24 -0.95 0.79
C ILE A 99 7.41 -0.85 2.06
N LYS A 100 7.64 -1.75 3.03
CA LYS A 100 6.99 -1.69 4.34
C LYS A 100 7.24 -0.36 5.04
N ASP A 101 8.50 0.06 5.17
CA ASP A 101 8.87 1.31 5.85
C ASP A 101 8.26 2.54 5.17
N VAL A 102 8.24 2.55 3.83
CA VAL A 102 7.60 3.61 3.03
C VAL A 102 6.12 3.71 3.33
N LEU A 103 5.42 2.58 3.34
CA LEU A 103 3.98 2.54 3.60
C LEU A 103 3.65 2.89 5.04
N GLU A 104 4.37 2.33 6.02
CA GLU A 104 4.19 2.66 7.43
C GLU A 104 4.45 4.15 7.69
N GLY A 105 5.47 4.73 7.07
CA GLY A 105 5.76 6.16 7.13
C GLY A 105 4.67 7.02 6.48
N ALA A 106 4.06 6.56 5.38
CA ALA A 106 2.94 7.24 4.74
C ALA A 106 1.71 7.28 5.65
N VAL A 107 1.37 6.14 6.25
CA VAL A 107 0.28 6.00 7.23
C VAL A 107 0.54 6.89 8.45
N ALA A 108 1.72 6.81 9.05
CA ALA A 108 2.07 7.59 10.24
C ALA A 108 1.96 9.11 10.00
N ARG A 109 2.44 9.60 8.85
CA ARG A 109 2.31 11.01 8.45
C ARG A 109 0.86 11.44 8.28
N PHE A 110 0.03 10.58 7.70
CA PHE A 110 -1.40 10.84 7.55
C PHE A 110 -2.11 10.98 8.90
N HIS A 111 -1.85 10.08 9.84
CA HIS A 111 -2.43 10.16 11.19
C HIS A 111 -1.93 11.38 11.97
N LYS A 112 -0.63 11.72 11.89
CA LYS A 112 -0.08 12.93 12.50
C LYS A 112 -0.77 14.19 11.96
N LYS A 113 -1.04 14.26 10.66
CA LYS A 113 -1.73 15.40 10.03
C LYS A 113 -3.19 15.52 10.47
N ARG A 114 -3.91 14.41 10.70
CA ARG A 114 -5.29 14.43 11.24
C ARG A 114 -5.34 14.84 12.71
N LYS A 115 -4.36 14.45 13.53
CA LYS A 115 -4.34 14.81 14.97
C LYS A 115 -4.10 16.31 15.21
N ASN A 116 -3.41 16.99 14.30
CA ASN A 116 -3.11 18.42 14.38
C ASN A 116 -4.20 19.30 13.75
N ARG A 117 -5.34 18.73 13.34
CA ARG A 117 -6.46 19.41 12.70
C ARG A 117 -7.67 19.32 13.60
#